data_AF-A0A4Q8QHR8-F1
#
_entry.id   AF-A0A4Q8QHR8-F1
#
_cell.length_a   1.000
_cell.length_b   1.000
_cell.length_c   1.000
_cell.angle_alpha   90.00
_cell.angle_beta   90.00
_cell.angle_gamma   90.00
#
_symmetry.space_group_name_H-M   'P 1'
#
loop_
_entity.id
_entity.type
_entity.pdbx_description
1 polymer ?
#
loop_
_entity_poly.entity_id
_entity_poly.type
_entity_poly.pdbx_seq_one_letter_code
_entity_poly.pdbx_strand_id
1 'polypeptide(L)'
;MFEAQFFPLMAARASDVNGGRHRGIATYRLLTGAHPADADTTSDSNFDRHALASILALATMDGGLLSEKVGLSSHELAALLEQYFPSVRMNAEELLLRFKRNESDEGAMLRDLLL
;
A
#
# COMPACT_ATOMS: atom_id res chain seq x y z
N MET A 1 -27.15 -38.86 -6.09
CA MET A 1 -27.62 -37.48 -6.31
C MET A 1 -27.08 -36.64 -5.17
N PHE A 2 -26.05 -35.83 -5.43
CA PHE A 2 -25.46 -34.92 -4.43
C PHE A 2 -25.78 -33.48 -4.88
N GLU A 3 -26.61 -32.79 -4.12
CA GLU A 3 -26.89 -31.35 -4.26
C GLU A 3 -25.75 -30.57 -3.57
N ALA A 4 -24.94 -29.88 -4.38
CA ALA A 4 -23.90 -28.98 -3.88
C ALA A 4 -24.54 -27.64 -3.52
N GLN A 5 -24.74 -27.41 -2.23
CA GLN A 5 -25.17 -26.13 -1.69
C GLN A 5 -23.98 -25.16 -1.71
N PHE A 6 -23.88 -24.38 -2.79
CA PHE A 6 -22.96 -23.24 -2.90
C PHE A 6 -23.44 -22.11 -1.99
N PHE A 7 -22.75 -21.89 -0.87
CA PHE A 7 -22.92 -20.69 -0.05
C PHE A 7 -22.14 -19.50 -0.66
N PRO A 8 -22.66 -18.27 -0.55
CA PRO A 8 -22.15 -17.12 -1.29
C PRO A 8 -20.89 -16.53 -0.64
N LEU A 9 -19.73 -16.75 -1.27
CA LEU A 9 -18.41 -16.17 -0.94
C LEU A 9 -18.30 -14.66 -1.25
N MET A 10 -19.39 -13.95 -1.59
CA MET A 10 -19.30 -12.61 -2.20
C MET A 10 -19.50 -11.43 -1.23
N ALA A 11 -19.84 -11.67 0.04
CA ALA A 11 -20.09 -10.57 0.98
C ALA A 11 -18.84 -10.01 1.68
N ALA A 12 -17.72 -10.74 1.70
CA ALA A 12 -16.52 -10.34 2.45
C ALA A 12 -15.62 -9.30 1.73
N ARG A 13 -15.83 -9.04 0.42
CA ARG A 13 -14.97 -8.15 -0.35
C ARG A 13 -15.31 -6.66 -0.26
N ALA A 14 -16.54 -6.30 0.14
CA ALA A 14 -16.97 -4.91 0.14
C ALA A 14 -16.35 -4.09 1.28
N SER A 15 -16.13 -4.70 2.45
CA SER A 15 -15.49 -4.04 3.61
C SER A 15 -13.98 -3.85 3.40
N ASP A 16 -13.33 -4.79 2.72
CA ASP A 16 -11.89 -4.76 2.47
C ASP A 16 -11.51 -3.72 1.40
N VAL A 17 -12.34 -3.56 0.35
CA VAL A 17 -12.13 -2.53 -0.70
C VAL A 17 -12.10 -1.11 -0.13
N ASN A 18 -12.92 -0.82 0.89
CA ASN A 18 -12.94 0.52 1.49
C ASN A 18 -11.72 0.74 2.41
N GLY A 19 -11.28 -0.31 3.12
CA GLY A 19 -10.06 -0.28 3.93
C GLY A 19 -8.79 -0.12 3.08
N GLY A 20 -8.68 -0.88 1.99
CA GLY A 20 -7.59 -0.78 1.02
C GLY A 20 -7.51 0.60 0.36
N ARG A 21 -8.65 1.15 -0.07
CA ARG A 21 -8.71 2.53 -0.62
C ARG A 21 -8.24 3.58 0.39
N HIS A 22 -8.68 3.49 1.65
CA HIS A 22 -8.27 4.45 2.68
C HIS A 22 -6.77 4.38 2.95
N ARG A 23 -6.21 3.16 2.98
CA ARG A 23 -4.78 2.90 3.13
C ARG A 23 -3.97 3.48 1.97
N GLY A 24 -4.40 3.27 0.73
CA GLY A 24 -3.72 3.84 -0.43
C GLY A 24 -3.76 5.37 -0.43
N ILE A 25 -4.92 5.99 -0.11
CA ILE A 25 -5.02 7.45 0.03
C ILE A 25 -4.08 7.97 1.14
N ALA A 26 -3.98 7.25 2.27
CA ALA A 26 -3.07 7.60 3.35
C ALA A 26 -1.60 7.48 2.93
N THR A 27 -1.22 6.43 2.20
CA THR A 27 0.13 6.27 1.62
C THR A 27 0.46 7.40 0.65
N TYR A 28 -0.45 7.70 -0.28
CA TYR A 28 -0.24 8.78 -1.25
C TYR A 28 -0.03 10.12 -0.55
N ARG A 29 -0.88 10.45 0.43
CA ARG A 29 -0.77 11.69 1.21
C ARG A 29 0.51 11.74 2.02
N LEU A 30 0.98 10.63 2.56
CA LEU A 30 2.23 10.56 3.29
C LEU A 30 3.44 10.86 2.38
N LEU A 31 3.42 10.40 1.13
CA LEU A 31 4.51 10.59 0.18
C LEU A 31 4.52 12.00 -0.41
N THR A 32 3.35 12.55 -0.70
CA THR A 32 3.20 13.79 -1.48
C THR A 32 2.76 15.01 -0.67
N GLY A 33 2.23 14.80 0.54
CA GLY A 33 1.57 15.84 1.35
C GLY A 33 0.18 16.24 0.86
N ALA A 34 -0.28 15.74 -0.30
CA ALA A 34 -1.54 16.14 -0.94
C ALA A 34 -2.52 14.97 -1.07
N HIS A 35 -3.80 15.27 -1.30
CA HIS A 35 -4.75 14.26 -1.72
C HIS A 35 -4.55 13.95 -3.23
N PRO A 36 -4.74 12.70 -3.70
CA PRO A 36 -4.55 12.36 -5.12
C PRO A 36 -5.35 13.22 -6.09
N ALA A 37 -6.57 13.62 -5.71
CA ALA A 37 -7.43 14.47 -6.54
C ALA A 37 -6.93 15.92 -6.70
N ASP A 38 -6.04 16.36 -5.80
CA ASP A 38 -5.50 17.72 -5.76
C ASP A 38 -4.04 17.77 -6.26
N ALA A 39 -3.57 16.68 -6.88
CA ALA A 39 -2.19 16.56 -7.32
C ALA A 39 -1.88 17.52 -8.47
N ASP A 40 -0.90 18.38 -8.28
CA ASP A 40 -0.29 19.12 -9.39
C ASP A 40 0.54 18.15 -10.24
N THR A 41 0.22 18.03 -11.52
CA THR A 41 0.91 17.16 -12.50
C THR A 41 1.45 17.95 -13.69
N THR A 42 1.54 19.29 -13.54
CA THR A 42 1.88 20.19 -14.66
C THR A 42 3.34 20.15 -15.08
N SER A 43 4.25 19.69 -14.22
CA SER A 43 5.66 19.47 -14.56
C SER A 43 6.00 17.99 -14.56
N ASP A 44 6.94 17.57 -15.39
CA ASP A 44 7.41 16.18 -15.47
C ASP A 44 7.83 15.66 -14.09
N SER A 45 8.57 16.46 -13.33
CA SER A 45 8.99 16.08 -11.97
C SER A 45 7.83 15.89 -10.98
N ASN A 46 6.72 16.62 -11.17
CA ASN A 46 5.53 16.47 -10.35
C ASN A 46 4.70 15.27 -10.81
N PHE A 47 4.63 15.05 -12.13
CA PHE A 47 4.00 13.88 -12.73
C PHE A 47 4.70 12.58 -12.30
N ASP A 48 6.04 12.52 -12.33
CA ASP A 48 6.80 11.34 -11.91
C ASP A 48 6.54 11.01 -10.44
N ARG A 49 6.55 12.03 -9.58
CA ARG A 49 6.19 11.89 -8.16
C ARG A 49 4.76 11.40 -7.97
N HIS A 50 3.82 11.95 -8.73
CA HIS A 50 2.42 11.53 -8.70
C HIS A 50 2.25 10.07 -9.14
N ALA A 51 2.88 9.69 -10.25
CA ALA A 51 2.82 8.34 -10.81
C ALA A 51 3.42 7.32 -9.83
N LEU A 52 4.62 7.60 -9.30
CA LEU A 52 5.26 6.73 -8.33
C LEU A 52 4.45 6.63 -7.03
N ALA A 53 3.95 7.75 -6.49
CA ALA A 53 3.11 7.74 -5.30
C ALA A 53 1.80 6.96 -5.52
N SER A 54 1.21 7.04 -6.72
CA SER A 54 0.02 6.28 -7.09
C SER A 54 0.28 4.78 -7.16
N ILE A 55 1.41 4.36 -7.74
CA ILE A 55 1.81 2.95 -7.79
C ILE A 55 2.03 2.39 -6.37
N LEU A 56 2.77 3.12 -5.54
CA LEU A 56 3.03 2.71 -4.16
C LEU A 56 1.73 2.68 -3.33
N ALA A 57 0.85 3.67 -3.52
CA ALA A 57 -0.46 3.70 -2.88
C ALA A 57 -1.37 2.55 -3.31
N LEU A 58 -1.34 2.17 -4.59
CA LEU A 58 -2.09 1.02 -5.08
C LEU A 58 -1.54 -0.28 -4.49
N ALA A 59 -0.22 -0.45 -4.49
CA ALA A 59 0.42 -1.64 -3.97
C ALA A 59 0.14 -1.85 -2.46
N THR A 60 -0.06 -0.79 -1.68
CA THR A 60 -0.42 -0.93 -0.27
C THR A 60 -1.87 -1.34 -0.05
N MET A 61 -2.78 -1.11 -1.02
CA MET A 61 -4.21 -1.43 -0.86
C MET A 61 -4.45 -2.92 -0.66
N ASP A 62 -3.63 -3.77 -1.28
CA ASP A 62 -3.82 -5.22 -1.36
C ASP A 62 -3.02 -6.01 -0.30
N GLY A 63 -2.58 -5.38 0.79
CA GLY A 63 -1.81 -6.04 1.86
C GLY A 63 -0.39 -6.48 1.43
N GLY A 64 0.27 -7.40 2.14
CA GLY A 64 1.54 -8.02 1.70
C GLY A 64 2.80 -7.13 1.64
N LEU A 65 3.94 -7.72 1.22
CA LEU A 65 5.22 -6.99 1.13
C LEU A 65 5.16 -5.98 -0.03
N LEU A 66 5.37 -4.71 0.28
CA LEU A 66 5.35 -3.66 -0.75
C LEU A 66 6.43 -3.90 -1.82
N SER A 67 7.64 -4.29 -1.40
CA SER A 67 8.77 -4.63 -2.27
C SER A 67 8.43 -5.71 -3.29
N GLU A 68 7.75 -6.78 -2.86
CA GLU A 68 7.30 -7.85 -3.77
C GLU A 68 6.26 -7.36 -4.77
N LYS A 69 5.31 -6.53 -4.32
CA LYS A 69 4.24 -6.01 -5.18
C LYS A 69 4.73 -5.05 -6.25
N VAL A 70 5.77 -4.27 -5.94
CA VAL A 70 6.39 -3.37 -6.93
C VAL A 70 7.54 -4.01 -7.69
N GLY A 71 7.90 -5.25 -7.34
CA GLY A 71 9.00 -6.00 -7.98
C GLY A 71 10.39 -5.40 -7.73
N LEU A 72 10.57 -4.69 -6.61
CA LEU A 72 11.83 -4.04 -6.25
C LEU A 72 12.39 -4.63 -4.97
N SER A 73 13.72 -4.71 -4.87
CA SER A 73 14.35 -4.96 -3.57
C SER A 73 14.09 -3.80 -2.60
N SER A 74 14.17 -4.06 -1.30
CA SER A 74 13.99 -3.01 -0.28
C SER A 74 15.00 -1.87 -0.41
N HIS A 75 16.22 -2.16 -0.90
CA HIS A 75 17.23 -1.14 -1.16
C HIS A 75 16.85 -0.25 -2.35
N GLU A 76 16.40 -0.84 -3.47
CA GLU A 76 15.96 -0.08 -4.64
C GLU A 76 14.74 0.79 -4.34
N LEU A 77 13.79 0.25 -3.55
CA LEU A 77 12.64 1.01 -3.08
C LEU A 77 13.08 2.20 -2.19
N ALA A 78 14.01 1.99 -1.27
CA ALA A 78 14.54 3.08 -0.44
C ALA A 78 15.23 4.16 -1.28
N ALA A 79 16.05 3.77 -2.26
CA ALA A 79 16.71 4.71 -3.17
C ALA A 79 15.71 5.55 -3.99
N LEU A 80 14.65 4.92 -4.51
CA LEU A 80 13.57 5.63 -5.21
C LEU A 80 12.84 6.61 -4.30
N LEU A 81 12.56 6.21 -3.05
CA LEU A 81 11.90 7.08 -2.08
C LEU A 81 12.78 8.30 -1.76
N GLU A 82 14.08 8.13 -1.61
CA GLU A 82 14.99 9.26 -1.38
C GLU A 82 15.08 10.22 -2.58
N GLN A 83 15.10 9.66 -3.79
CA GLN A 83 15.22 10.45 -5.02
C GLN A 83 13.95 11.26 -5.31
N TYR A 84 12.78 10.62 -5.22
CA TYR A 84 11.51 11.23 -5.62
C TYR A 84 10.77 11.88 -4.45
N PHE A 85 11.04 11.47 -3.21
CA PHE A 85 10.37 12.03 -2.02
C PHE A 85 11.39 12.44 -0.95
N PRO A 86 12.29 13.40 -1.25
CA PRO A 86 13.36 13.79 -0.32
C PRO A 86 12.83 14.34 1.02
N SER A 87 11.64 14.95 1.01
CA SER A 87 10.95 15.44 2.22
C SER A 87 10.50 14.31 3.16
N VAL A 88 10.41 13.09 2.65
CA VAL A 88 9.99 11.88 3.38
C VAL A 88 11.19 11.21 4.07
N ARG A 89 12.43 11.63 3.78
CA ARG A 89 13.66 11.05 4.39
C ARG A 89 13.61 10.93 5.91
N MET A 90 13.02 11.89 6.62
CA MET A 90 12.90 11.81 8.08
C MET A 90 12.00 10.66 8.56
N ASN A 91 11.14 10.16 7.69
CA ASN A 91 10.17 9.10 7.97
C ASN A 91 10.43 7.85 7.11
N ALA A 92 11.51 7.76 6.33
CA ALA A 92 11.71 6.67 5.36
C ALA A 92 11.90 5.30 6.04
N GLU A 93 12.68 5.24 7.12
CA GLU A 93 12.81 4.03 7.94
C GLU A 93 11.49 3.66 8.60
N GLU A 94 10.74 4.65 9.09
CA GLU A 94 9.40 4.44 9.65
C GLU A 94 8.41 3.99 8.58
N LEU A 95 8.52 4.49 7.35
CA LEU A 95 7.71 4.11 6.20
C LEU A 95 7.99 2.67 5.78
N LEU A 96 9.27 2.30 5.69
CA LEU A 96 9.70 0.93 5.44
C LEU A 96 9.22 0.02 6.58
N LEU A 97 9.30 0.45 7.83
CA LEU A 97 8.73 -0.27 8.98
C LEU A 97 7.21 -0.32 8.96
N ARG A 98 6.52 0.67 8.40
CA ARG A 98 5.06 0.71 8.28
C ARG A 98 4.57 -0.21 7.17
N PHE A 99 5.32 -0.25 6.07
CA PHE A 99 5.16 -1.26 5.03
C PHE A 99 5.47 -2.65 5.58
N LYS A 100 6.48 -2.78 6.44
CA LYS A 100 6.87 -4.03 7.09
C LYS A 100 5.91 -4.52 8.18
N ARG A 101 5.36 -3.62 8.98
CA ARG A 101 4.44 -3.95 10.09
C ARG A 101 3.09 -4.41 9.55
N ASN A 102 2.70 -3.88 8.39
CA ASN A 102 1.52 -4.35 7.67
C ASN A 102 1.62 -5.83 7.25
N GLU A 103 2.83 -6.40 7.27
CA GLU A 103 3.13 -7.82 7.01
C GLU A 103 2.88 -8.71 8.25
N SER A 104 2.99 -8.15 9.46
CA SER A 104 3.00 -8.92 10.71
C SER A 104 1.64 -9.07 11.38
N ASP A 105 0.71 -8.13 11.15
CA ASP A 105 -0.63 -8.20 11.77
C ASP A 105 -1.41 -9.43 11.27
N GLU A 106 -1.28 -9.79 10.00
CA GLU A 106 -1.96 -10.97 9.44
C GLU A 106 -1.44 -12.28 10.05
N GLY A 107 -0.13 -12.39 10.27
CA GLY A 107 0.50 -13.56 10.91
C GLY A 107 0.21 -13.67 12.42
N ALA A 108 0.07 -12.54 13.13
CA ALA A 108 -0.32 -12.53 14.53
C ALA A 108 -1.79 -12.92 14.70
N MET A 109 -2.68 -12.41 13.84
CA MET A 109 -4.09 -12.77 13.82
C MET A 109 -4.33 -14.25 13.48
N LEU A 110 -3.55 -14.83 12.55
CA LEU A 110 -3.63 -16.26 12.23
C LEU A 110 -3.17 -17.15 13.39
N ARG A 111 -2.17 -16.72 14.17
CA ARG A 111 -1.71 -17.48 15.34
C ARG A 111 -2.76 -17.48 16.45
N ASP A 112 -3.42 -16.35 16.70
CA ASP A 112 -4.48 -16.26 17.70
C ASP A 112 -5.75 -17.05 17.31
N LEU A 113 -6.02 -17.24 16.02
CA LEU A 113 -7.14 -18.05 15.52
C LEU A 113 -6.90 -19.57 15.59
N LEU A 114 -5.63 -19.98 15.64
CA LEU A 114 -5.22 -21.40 15.69
C LEU A 114 -4.90 -21.88 17.12
N LEU A 115 -5.15 -21.05 18.13
CA LEU A 115 -5.12 -21.37 19.56
C LEU A 115 -6.53 -21.56 20.11
#